data_AF-A0A946S934-F1
#
_entry.id   AF-A0A946S934-F1
#
_cell.length_a   1.000
_cell.length_b   1.000
_cell.length_c   1.000
_cell.angle_alpha   90.00
_cell.angle_beta   90.00
_cell.angle_gamma   90.00
#
_symmetry.space_group_name_H-M   'P 1'
#
loop_
_entity.id
_entity.type
_entity.pdbx_description
1 polymer ?
#
loop_
_entity_poly.entity_id
_entity_poly.type
_entity_poly.pdbx_seq_one_letter_code
_entity_poly.pdbx_strand_id
1 'polypeptide(L)'
;LLTSLEENDILFIDEIHRLSSIVEEYLYSAMEDYRIDLVIDTGPNARTVQIDINPFTLIGATTRSGLLTSPLRARFGINLRLQYYDSKTLTDIVERSAGILQIKHESAAAYEIASRSRGTPRIANALLRRVRDFAQIKGDGTITSSVTEYALDALQVDKRGLDEMDNRILTALIDKFAGGPVGMTTLATAIGENSGTLEEVYEPFLIQEGLLMRTPRGRQATKAAFEHLGRTPSARSGSLFE
;
A
#
# COMPACT_ATOMS: atom_id res chain seq x y z
N LEU A 1 8.93 -16.12 21.66
CA LEU A 1 9.46 -15.18 20.64
C LEU A 1 10.30 -14.10 21.31
N LEU A 2 9.77 -13.35 22.28
CA LEU A 2 10.58 -12.41 23.06
C LEU A 2 11.71 -13.08 23.87
N THR A 3 11.41 -14.22 24.49
CA THR A 3 12.38 -15.00 25.27
C THR A 3 13.48 -15.68 24.45
N SER A 4 13.35 -15.70 23.12
CA SER A 4 14.34 -16.32 22.22
C SER A 4 15.24 -15.30 21.52
N LEU A 5 15.09 -14.01 21.82
CA LEU A 5 15.92 -12.96 21.26
C LEU A 5 17.30 -12.97 21.93
N GLU A 6 18.35 -12.87 21.12
CA GLU A 6 19.70 -12.62 21.60
C GLU A 6 19.95 -11.12 21.78
N GLU A 7 21.06 -10.76 22.43
CA GLU A 7 21.41 -9.36 22.67
C GLU A 7 21.62 -8.62 21.34
N ASN A 8 20.94 -7.48 21.18
CA ASN A 8 20.90 -6.64 19.99
C ASN A 8 20.17 -7.24 18.77
N ASP A 9 19.39 -8.30 18.95
CA ASP A 9 18.54 -8.81 17.88
C ASP A 9 17.52 -7.78 17.41
N ILE A 10 17.10 -7.92 16.15
CA ILE A 10 16.03 -7.11 15.58
C ILE A 10 14.73 -7.92 15.60
N LEU A 11 13.76 -7.45 16.37
CA LEU A 11 12.38 -7.92 16.28
C LEU A 11 11.64 -7.06 15.26
N PHE A 12 11.39 -7.61 14.07
CA PHE A 12 10.57 -6.94 13.05
C PHE A 12 9.12 -7.41 13.13
N ILE A 13 8.20 -6.47 13.29
CA ILE A 13 6.75 -6.73 13.27
C ILE A 13 6.13 -5.91 12.13
N ASP A 14 5.71 -6.60 11.08
CA ASP A 14 4.90 -6.01 10.03
C ASP A 14 3.44 -5.87 10.46
N GLU A 15 2.78 -4.82 9.98
CA GLU A 15 1.43 -4.43 10.39
C GLU A 15 1.22 -4.42 11.91
N ILE A 16 2.17 -3.81 12.63
CA ILE A 16 2.18 -3.75 14.11
C ILE A 16 0.90 -3.17 14.73
N HIS A 17 0.11 -2.41 13.96
CA HIS A 17 -1.19 -1.90 14.37
C HIS A 17 -2.28 -2.98 14.51
N ARG A 18 -2.03 -4.22 14.06
CA ARG A 18 -2.96 -5.36 14.16
C ARG A 18 -2.70 -6.24 15.37
N LEU A 19 -1.73 -5.90 16.21
CA LEU A 19 -1.47 -6.63 17.45
C LEU A 19 -2.70 -6.58 18.37
N SER A 20 -2.95 -7.68 19.07
CA SER A 20 -3.96 -7.70 20.13
C SER A 20 -3.46 -6.90 21.33
N SER A 21 -4.39 -6.32 22.10
CA SER A 21 -4.06 -5.53 23.30
C SER A 21 -3.16 -6.30 24.27
N ILE A 22 -3.40 -7.61 24.43
CA ILE A 22 -2.61 -8.49 25.29
C ILE A 22 -1.14 -8.57 24.81
N VAL A 23 -0.92 -8.70 23.50
CA VAL A 23 0.45 -8.75 22.94
C VAL A 23 1.12 -7.39 23.03
N GLU A 24 0.36 -6.31 22.87
CA GLU A 24 0.82 -4.94 23.03
C GLU A 24 1.33 -4.67 24.45
N GLU A 25 0.59 -5.14 25.46
CA GLU A 25 0.98 -5.03 26.87
C GLU A 25 2.31 -5.75 27.14
N TYR A 26 2.50 -6.96 26.60
CA TYR A 26 3.79 -7.66 26.72
C TYR A 26 4.93 -6.93 26.04
N LEU A 27 4.67 -6.25 24.93
CA LEU A 27 5.69 -5.45 24.24
C LEU A 27 6.08 -4.21 25.05
N TYR A 28 5.18 -3.60 25.83
CA TYR A 28 5.53 -2.47 26.69
C TYR A 28 6.59 -2.85 27.72
N SER A 29 6.34 -3.91 28.49
CA SER A 29 7.28 -4.41 29.50
C SER A 29 8.60 -4.82 28.85
N ALA A 30 8.53 -5.46 27.68
CA ALA A 30 9.71 -5.90 26.95
C ALA A 30 10.58 -4.74 26.43
N MET A 31 9.96 -3.63 26.00
CA MET A 31 10.68 -2.46 25.46
C MET A 31 11.22 -1.53 26.55
N GLU A 32 10.55 -1.43 27.69
CA GLU A 32 10.94 -0.52 28.78
C GLU A 32 11.96 -1.16 29.72
N ASP A 33 11.65 -2.36 30.20
CA ASP A 33 12.36 -2.98 31.31
C ASP A 33 13.14 -4.24 30.89
N TYR A 34 13.04 -4.64 29.61
CA TYR A 34 13.55 -5.92 29.11
C TYR A 34 13.08 -7.10 29.97
N ARG A 35 11.80 -7.07 30.35
CA ARG A 35 11.15 -8.08 31.18
C ARG A 35 9.76 -8.40 30.68
N ILE A 36 9.31 -9.62 30.93
CA ILE A 36 7.94 -10.05 30.65
C ILE A 36 7.37 -10.82 31.84
N ASP A 37 6.08 -10.62 32.12
CA ASP A 37 5.36 -11.30 33.20
C ASP A 37 4.46 -12.39 32.63
N LEU A 38 4.88 -13.65 32.68
CA LEU A 38 4.10 -14.77 32.18
C LEU A 38 3.19 -15.34 33.27
N VAL A 39 1.89 -15.38 33.00
CA VAL A 39 0.93 -16.11 33.85
C VAL A 39 1.01 -17.59 33.51
N ILE A 40 1.39 -18.40 34.49
CA ILE A 40 1.43 -19.85 34.41
C ILE A 40 0.24 -20.39 35.21
N ASP A 41 -0.43 -21.40 34.64
CA ASP A 41 -1.66 -22.02 35.16
C ASP A 41 -2.92 -21.14 35.04
N THR A 42 -4.10 -21.75 35.16
CA THR A 42 -5.41 -21.07 35.10
C THR A 42 -6.18 -21.22 36.41
N GLY A 43 -6.94 -20.18 36.78
CA GLY A 43 -7.81 -20.20 37.97
C GLY A 43 -7.15 -19.61 39.23
N PRO A 44 -7.69 -19.85 40.43
CA PRO A 44 -7.22 -19.21 41.68
C PRO A 44 -5.79 -19.59 42.09
N ASN A 45 -5.18 -20.60 41.46
CA ASN A 45 -3.79 -21.00 41.66
C ASN A 45 -2.83 -20.47 40.57
N ALA A 46 -3.31 -19.60 39.66
CA ALA A 46 -2.45 -18.99 38.66
C ALA A 46 -1.32 -18.19 39.33
N ARG A 47 -0.10 -18.36 38.83
CA ARG A 47 1.09 -17.67 39.33
C ARG A 47 1.75 -16.89 38.20
N THR A 48 2.20 -15.68 38.52
CA THR A 48 2.95 -14.85 37.58
C THR A 48 4.44 -15.10 37.77
N VAL A 49 5.14 -15.43 36.68
CA VAL A 49 6.60 -15.59 36.65
C VAL A 49 7.18 -14.50 35.77
N GLN A 50 8.07 -13.70 36.35
CA GLN A 50 8.82 -12.69 35.62
C GLN A 50 10.03 -13.31 34.95
N ILE A 51 10.26 -12.99 33.68
CA ILE A 51 11.38 -13.45 32.89
C ILE A 51 12.12 -12.24 32.34
N ASP A 52 13.42 -12.18 32.60
CA ASP A 52 14.32 -11.23 31.94
C ASP A 52 14.53 -11.65 30.49
N ILE A 53 14.49 -10.69 29.57
CA ILE A 53 14.80 -10.89 28.16
C ILE A 53 16.05 -10.09 27.79
N ASN A 54 16.73 -10.48 26.71
CA ASN A 54 17.89 -9.75 26.25
C ASN A 54 17.47 -8.39 25.64
N PRO A 55 18.32 -7.36 25.76
CA PRO A 55 18.13 -6.11 25.03
C PRO A 55 18.01 -6.36 23.53
N PHE A 56 17.00 -5.77 22.89
CA PHE A 56 16.72 -5.94 21.46
C PHE A 56 16.21 -4.64 20.83
N THR A 57 16.19 -4.58 19.50
CA THR A 57 15.61 -3.47 18.73
C THR A 57 14.29 -3.88 18.11
N LEU A 58 13.20 -3.23 18.50
CA LEU A 58 11.89 -3.39 17.84
C LEU A 58 11.80 -2.49 16.61
N ILE A 59 11.51 -3.08 15.44
CA ILE A 59 11.14 -2.35 14.23
C ILE A 59 9.69 -2.69 13.88
N GLY A 60 8.80 -1.72 14.06
CA GLY A 60 7.39 -1.83 13.66
C GLY A 60 7.16 -1.19 12.29
N ALA A 61 6.49 -1.90 11.38
CA ALA A 61 5.97 -1.33 10.14
C ALA A 61 4.44 -1.22 10.21
N THR A 62 3.89 -0.13 9.66
CA THR A 62 2.44 0.08 9.58
C THR A 62 2.09 1.03 8.45
N THR A 63 1.00 0.73 7.75
CA THR A 63 0.35 1.65 6.81
C THR A 63 -0.51 2.70 7.52
N ARG A 64 -0.82 2.49 8.82
CA ARG A 64 -1.75 3.30 9.62
C ARG A 64 -1.14 3.66 10.97
N SER A 65 -0.18 4.58 10.97
CA SER A 65 0.44 5.05 12.22
C SER A 65 -0.56 5.67 13.22
N GLY A 66 -1.70 6.16 12.74
CA GLY A 66 -2.79 6.67 13.59
C GLY A 66 -3.64 5.60 14.28
N LEU A 67 -3.50 4.32 13.90
CA LEU A 67 -4.14 3.20 14.61
C LEU A 67 -3.29 2.65 15.75
N LEU A 68 -2.01 3.01 15.82
CA LEU A 68 -1.18 2.63 16.97
C LEU A 68 -1.70 3.34 18.22
N THR A 69 -1.76 2.63 19.33
CA THR A 69 -2.14 3.24 20.59
C THR A 69 -1.11 4.31 20.97
N SER A 70 -1.55 5.36 21.65
CA SER A 70 -0.65 6.43 22.12
C SER A 70 0.52 5.88 22.96
N PRO A 71 0.32 4.91 23.88
CA PRO A 71 1.41 4.28 24.62
C PRO A 71 2.45 3.61 23.71
N LEU A 72 2.06 2.72 22.80
CA LEU A 72 3.00 2.02 21.92
C LEU A 72 3.80 2.99 21.05
N ARG A 73 3.11 3.96 20.46
CA ARG A 73 3.74 4.97 19.60
C ARG A 73 4.78 5.80 20.36
N ALA A 74 4.53 6.13 21.62
CA ALA A 74 5.44 6.94 22.44
C ALA A 74 6.75 6.20 22.80
N ARG A 75 6.82 4.88 22.60
CA ARG A 75 8.02 4.06 22.86
C ARG A 75 8.96 3.93 21.66
N PHE A 76 8.53 4.33 20.46
CA PHE A 76 9.40 4.39 19.31
C PHE A 76 10.26 5.66 19.34
N GLY A 77 11.55 5.50 19.67
CA GLY A 77 12.52 6.61 19.67
C GLY A 77 12.83 7.17 18.27
N ILE A 78 12.61 6.38 17.22
CA ILE A 78 12.81 6.77 15.83
C ILE A 78 11.53 6.53 15.06
N ASN A 79 11.03 7.57 14.40
CA ASN A 79 9.86 7.50 13.53
C ASN A 79 10.25 7.88 12.10
N LEU A 80 10.12 6.94 11.17
CA LEU A 80 10.39 7.16 9.75
C LEU A 80 9.09 7.10 8.96
N ARG A 81 8.84 8.11 8.13
CA ARG A 81 7.70 8.12 7.22
C ARG A 81 8.20 7.96 5.79
N LEU A 82 7.93 6.81 5.20
CA LEU A 82 8.20 6.57 3.79
C LEU A 82 7.15 7.29 2.94
N GLN A 83 7.62 7.89 1.85
CA GLN A 83 6.79 8.54 0.84
C GLN A 83 6.92 7.77 -0.47
N TYR A 84 5.98 8.01 -1.38
CA TYR A 84 6.11 7.53 -2.74
C TYR A 84 7.34 8.13 -3.41
N TYR A 85 7.98 7.33 -4.25
CA TYR A 85 9.14 7.71 -5.02
C TYR A 85 8.70 8.53 -6.24
N ASP A 86 9.54 9.47 -6.66
CA ASP A 86 9.36 10.11 -7.95
C ASP A 86 9.76 9.17 -9.11
N SER A 87 9.28 9.48 -10.32
CA SER A 87 9.54 8.67 -11.51
C SER A 87 11.03 8.56 -11.82
N LYS A 88 11.83 9.57 -11.50
CA LYS A 88 13.28 9.58 -11.75
C LYS A 88 13.97 8.53 -10.88
N THR A 89 13.72 8.55 -9.58
CA THR A 89 14.28 7.58 -8.63
C THR A 89 13.79 6.17 -8.92
N LEU A 90 12.53 6.02 -9.35
CA LEU A 90 12.02 4.73 -9.81
C LEU A 90 12.70 4.25 -11.10
N THR A 91 13.08 5.16 -12.00
CA THR A 91 13.84 4.80 -13.21
C THR A 91 15.18 4.19 -12.82
N ASP A 92 15.91 4.82 -11.90
CA ASP A 92 17.17 4.29 -11.38
C ASP A 92 17.00 2.89 -10.76
N ILE A 93 15.89 2.66 -10.05
CA ILE A 93 15.54 1.36 -9.47
C ILE A 93 15.27 0.32 -10.58
N VAL A 94 14.52 0.68 -11.61
CA VAL A 94 14.19 -0.21 -12.74
C VAL A 94 15.45 -0.56 -13.52
N GLU A 95 16.28 0.41 -13.87
CA GLU A 95 17.55 0.19 -14.59
C GLU A 95 18.51 -0.70 -13.77
N ARG A 96 18.62 -0.45 -12.46
CA ARG A 96 19.42 -1.30 -11.56
C ARG A 96 18.89 -2.75 -11.54
N SER A 97 17.59 -2.93 -11.39
CA SER A 97 16.98 -4.27 -11.38
C SER A 97 17.12 -4.98 -12.72
N ALA A 98 17.00 -4.27 -13.84
CA ALA A 98 17.26 -4.82 -15.17
C ALA A 98 18.72 -5.26 -15.32
N GLY A 99 19.67 -4.49 -14.79
CA GLY A 99 21.08 -4.86 -14.71
C GLY A 99 21.34 -6.15 -13.91
N ILE A 100 20.72 -6.29 -12.74
CA ILE A 100 20.82 -7.51 -11.91
C ILE A 100 20.27 -8.73 -12.66
N LEU A 101 19.17 -8.55 -13.38
CA LEU A 101 18.53 -9.61 -14.18
C LEU A 101 19.17 -9.80 -15.55
N GLN A 102 20.23 -9.04 -15.87
CA GLN A 102 20.94 -9.06 -17.16
C GLN A 102 20.02 -8.84 -18.37
N ILE A 103 19.03 -7.95 -18.23
CA ILE A 103 18.06 -7.62 -19.28
C ILE A 103 18.55 -6.40 -20.04
N LYS A 104 18.71 -6.52 -21.37
CA LYS A 104 18.97 -5.38 -22.23
C LYS A 104 17.74 -4.47 -22.26
N HIS A 105 17.92 -3.17 -22.11
CA HIS A 105 16.82 -2.22 -22.05
C HIS A 105 17.23 -0.85 -22.57
N GLU A 106 16.26 -0.08 -23.04
CA GLU A 106 16.38 1.35 -23.33
C GLU A 106 16.02 2.17 -22.09
N SER A 107 16.72 3.28 -21.85
CA SER A 107 16.43 4.15 -20.70
C SER A 107 15.02 4.75 -20.77
N ALA A 108 14.53 5.07 -21.98
CA ALA A 108 13.16 5.53 -22.20
C ALA A 108 12.11 4.49 -21.78
N ALA A 109 12.37 3.21 -22.02
CA ALA A 109 11.49 2.12 -21.59
C ALA A 109 11.51 1.93 -20.06
N ALA A 110 12.68 2.07 -19.43
CA ALA A 110 12.78 2.05 -17.97
C ALA A 110 11.98 3.19 -17.32
N TYR A 111 12.08 4.41 -17.89
CA TYR A 111 11.29 5.56 -17.45
C TYR A 111 9.79 5.34 -17.62
N GLU A 112 9.37 4.73 -18.74
CA GLU A 112 7.96 4.43 -18.98
C GLU A 112 7.41 3.46 -17.92
N ILE A 113 8.12 2.37 -17.63
CA ILE A 113 7.78 1.44 -16.53
C ILE A 113 7.68 2.21 -15.21
N ALA A 114 8.70 3.00 -14.88
CA ALA A 114 8.78 3.77 -13.64
C ALA A 114 7.59 4.74 -13.48
N SER A 115 7.27 5.50 -14.53
CA SER A 115 6.18 6.47 -14.51
C SER A 115 4.80 5.84 -14.26
N ARG A 116 4.60 4.58 -14.66
CA ARG A 116 3.35 3.82 -14.46
C ARG A 116 3.37 2.94 -13.21
N SER A 117 4.35 3.11 -12.32
CA SER A 117 4.55 2.25 -11.13
C SER A 117 3.98 2.81 -9.82
N ARG A 118 3.13 3.83 -9.88
CA ARG A 118 2.46 4.44 -8.71
C ARG A 118 3.43 4.84 -7.59
N GLY A 119 4.59 5.39 -7.95
CA GLY A 119 5.61 5.77 -6.97
C GLY A 119 6.16 4.62 -6.12
N THR A 120 5.96 3.36 -6.52
CA THR A 120 6.20 2.18 -5.68
C THR A 120 7.23 1.23 -6.30
N PRO A 121 8.41 1.03 -5.67
CA PRO A 121 9.46 0.13 -6.18
C PRO A 121 9.00 -1.32 -6.39
N ARG A 122 8.09 -1.81 -5.56
CA ARG A 122 7.50 -3.15 -5.69
C ARG A 122 6.73 -3.31 -7.00
N ILE A 123 5.93 -2.30 -7.38
CA ILE A 123 5.16 -2.31 -8.62
C ILE A 123 6.11 -2.17 -9.81
N ALA A 124 7.08 -1.27 -9.74
CA ALA A 124 8.09 -1.10 -10.80
C ALA A 124 8.82 -2.41 -11.14
N ASN A 125 9.28 -3.13 -10.12
CA ASN A 125 9.94 -4.43 -10.32
C ASN A 125 8.99 -5.55 -10.76
N ALA A 126 7.70 -5.45 -10.45
CA ALA A 126 6.70 -6.39 -10.96
C ALA A 126 6.43 -6.14 -12.45
N LEU A 127 6.24 -4.87 -12.84
CA LEU A 127 6.05 -4.47 -14.23
C LEU A 127 7.27 -4.80 -15.08
N LEU A 128 8.49 -4.49 -14.62
CA LEU A 128 9.73 -4.86 -15.31
C LEU A 128 9.78 -6.36 -15.64
N ARG A 129 9.43 -7.23 -14.69
CA ARG A 129 9.41 -8.67 -14.91
C ARG A 129 8.38 -9.08 -15.97
N ARG A 130 7.19 -8.45 -15.98
CA ARG A 130 6.18 -8.72 -17.00
C ARG A 130 6.58 -8.21 -18.38
N VAL A 131 7.08 -6.98 -18.48
CA VAL A 131 7.58 -6.39 -19.72
C VAL A 131 8.71 -7.23 -20.32
N ARG A 132 9.61 -7.75 -19.47
CA ARG A 132 10.64 -8.72 -19.88
C ARG A 132 10.01 -9.97 -20.52
N ASP A 133 8.99 -10.55 -19.89
CA ASP A 133 8.34 -11.76 -20.41
C ASP A 133 7.75 -11.48 -21.82
N PHE A 134 7.17 -10.30 -22.03
CA PHE A 134 6.74 -9.86 -23.37
C PHE A 134 7.90 -9.68 -24.34
N ALA A 135 9.00 -9.05 -23.92
CA ALA A 135 10.19 -8.84 -24.76
C ALA A 135 10.81 -10.16 -25.22
N GLN A 136 10.80 -11.19 -24.37
CA GLN A 136 11.33 -12.51 -24.68
C GLN A 136 10.43 -13.30 -25.65
N ILE A 137 9.10 -13.13 -25.56
CA ILE A 137 8.15 -13.88 -26.39
C ILE A 137 7.89 -13.18 -27.73
N LYS A 138 7.85 -11.85 -27.74
CA LYS A 138 7.44 -11.02 -28.90
C LYS A 138 8.60 -10.34 -29.60
N GLY A 139 9.82 -10.39 -29.04
CA GLY A 139 11.00 -9.70 -29.56
C GLY A 139 12.28 -10.51 -29.40
N ASP A 140 13.40 -9.81 -29.24
CA ASP A 140 14.74 -10.38 -29.09
C ASP A 140 15.21 -10.44 -27.61
N GLY A 141 14.29 -10.20 -26.67
CA GLY A 141 14.59 -10.08 -25.25
C GLY A 141 15.05 -8.70 -24.80
N THR A 142 15.17 -7.71 -25.69
CA THR A 142 15.46 -6.32 -25.34
C THR A 142 14.18 -5.57 -24.99
N ILE A 143 14.17 -4.89 -23.85
CA ILE A 143 13.06 -4.02 -23.43
C ILE A 143 13.19 -2.67 -24.13
N THR A 144 12.38 -2.46 -25.17
CA THR A 144 12.26 -1.19 -25.91
C THR A 144 10.98 -0.46 -25.53
N SER A 145 10.86 0.82 -25.91
CA SER A 145 9.61 1.58 -25.67
C SER A 145 8.38 0.92 -26.33
N SER A 146 8.52 0.37 -27.54
CA SER A 146 7.39 -0.27 -28.24
C SER A 146 6.88 -1.55 -27.55
N VAL A 147 7.80 -2.39 -27.06
CA VAL A 147 7.45 -3.60 -26.30
C VAL A 147 6.84 -3.22 -24.95
N THR A 148 7.37 -2.16 -24.33
CA THR A 148 6.91 -1.65 -23.04
C THR A 148 5.49 -1.11 -23.12
N GLU A 149 5.19 -0.25 -24.09
CA GLU A 149 3.84 0.26 -24.35
C GLU A 149 2.86 -0.90 -24.59
N TYR A 150 3.21 -1.83 -25.49
CA TYR A 150 2.39 -3.01 -25.76
C TYR A 150 2.13 -3.86 -24.51
N ALA A 151 3.16 -4.12 -23.71
CA ALA A 151 3.06 -4.92 -22.51
C ALA A 151 2.19 -4.24 -21.44
N LEU A 152 2.37 -2.93 -21.23
CA LEU A 152 1.60 -2.17 -20.23
C LEU A 152 0.13 -2.07 -20.64
N ASP A 153 -0.17 -1.88 -21.92
CA ASP A 153 -1.53 -1.89 -22.44
C ASP A 153 -2.17 -3.29 -22.29
N ALA A 154 -1.43 -4.36 -22.58
CA ALA A 154 -1.90 -5.73 -22.38
C ALA A 154 -2.15 -6.08 -20.91
N LEU A 155 -1.40 -5.45 -19.99
CA LEU A 155 -1.60 -5.54 -18.54
C LEU A 155 -2.69 -4.60 -18.01
N GLN A 156 -3.34 -3.83 -18.89
CA GLN A 156 -4.33 -2.81 -18.55
C GLN A 156 -3.80 -1.76 -17.56
N VAL A 157 -2.52 -1.40 -17.70
CA VAL A 157 -1.88 -0.33 -16.93
C VAL A 157 -1.85 0.93 -17.79
N ASP A 158 -2.74 1.86 -17.48
CA ASP A 158 -2.87 3.09 -18.26
C ASP A 158 -1.68 4.05 -18.06
N LYS A 159 -1.68 5.17 -18.80
CA LYS A 159 -0.60 6.17 -18.78
C LYS A 159 -0.40 6.84 -17.41
N ARG A 160 -1.39 6.78 -16.50
CA ARG A 160 -1.30 7.25 -15.12
C ARG A 160 -0.86 6.15 -14.15
N GLY A 161 -0.66 4.94 -14.65
CA GLY A 161 -0.29 3.76 -13.86
C GLY A 161 -1.47 3.08 -13.18
N LEU A 162 -2.72 3.45 -13.48
CA LEU A 162 -3.90 2.81 -12.90
C LEU A 162 -4.11 1.44 -13.54
N ASP A 163 -4.43 0.45 -12.71
CA ASP A 163 -4.77 -0.90 -13.19
C ASP A 163 -6.28 -1.11 -13.40
N GLU A 164 -6.65 -2.33 -13.76
CA GLU A 164 -8.05 -2.76 -13.89
C GLU A 164 -8.88 -2.47 -12.63
N MET A 165 -8.33 -2.70 -11.43
CA MET A 165 -9.06 -2.52 -10.18
C MET A 165 -9.27 -1.04 -9.87
N ASP A 166 -8.24 -0.20 -10.06
CA ASP A 166 -8.36 1.26 -9.96
C ASP A 166 -9.47 1.79 -10.87
N ASN A 167 -9.46 1.37 -12.14
CA ASN A 167 -10.48 1.75 -13.10
C ASN A 167 -11.86 1.22 -12.67
N ARG A 168 -11.95 -0.02 -12.19
CA ARG A 168 -13.20 -0.61 -11.69
C ARG A 168 -13.77 0.15 -10.48
N ILE A 169 -12.91 0.64 -9.57
CA ILE A 169 -13.31 1.49 -8.44
C ILE A 169 -13.91 2.79 -8.96
N LEU A 170 -13.21 3.49 -9.85
CA LEU A 170 -13.68 4.76 -10.43
C LEU A 170 -14.96 4.58 -11.25
N THR A 171 -15.04 3.52 -12.07
CA THR A 171 -16.21 3.16 -12.85
C THR A 171 -17.40 2.86 -11.95
N ALA A 172 -17.23 2.08 -10.88
CA ALA A 172 -18.32 1.82 -9.94
C ALA A 172 -18.78 3.10 -9.25
N LEU A 173 -17.85 3.95 -8.82
CA LEU A 173 -18.15 5.22 -8.17
C LEU A 173 -18.93 6.17 -9.08
N ILE A 174 -18.54 6.26 -10.35
CA ILE A 174 -19.17 7.15 -11.34
C ILE A 174 -20.47 6.57 -11.88
N ASP A 175 -20.46 5.33 -12.39
CA ASP A 175 -21.59 4.76 -13.11
C ASP A 175 -22.68 4.22 -12.18
N LYS A 176 -22.32 3.63 -11.03
CA LYS A 176 -23.31 3.06 -10.09
C LYS A 176 -23.78 4.07 -9.04
N PHE A 177 -22.92 5.01 -8.67
CA PHE A 177 -23.19 5.95 -7.58
C PHE A 177 -23.19 7.43 -8.00
N ALA A 178 -23.23 7.72 -9.31
CA ALA A 178 -23.26 9.07 -9.87
C ALA A 178 -22.14 9.99 -9.34
N GLY A 179 -20.96 9.42 -9.10
CA GLY A 179 -19.80 10.10 -8.54
C GLY A 179 -19.77 10.17 -7.01
N GLY A 180 -20.74 9.61 -6.29
CA GLY A 180 -20.81 9.59 -4.82
C GLY A 180 -21.52 10.82 -4.20
N PRO A 181 -21.45 11.00 -2.87
CA PRO A 181 -20.64 10.25 -1.91
C PRO A 181 -21.18 8.85 -1.61
N VAL A 182 -20.28 7.85 -1.48
CA VAL A 182 -20.62 6.46 -1.14
C VAL A 182 -19.78 5.94 0.04
N GLY A 183 -20.38 5.15 0.93
CA GLY A 183 -19.67 4.50 2.03
C GLY A 183 -18.63 3.48 1.53
N MET A 184 -17.52 3.32 2.25
CA MET A 184 -16.45 2.39 1.88
C MET A 184 -16.95 0.95 1.75
N THR A 185 -17.76 0.49 2.71
CA THR A 185 -18.34 -0.85 2.69
C THR A 185 -19.24 -1.06 1.47
N THR A 186 -20.08 -0.08 1.13
CA THR A 186 -20.95 -0.14 -0.06
C THR A 186 -20.15 -0.18 -1.36
N LEU A 187 -19.11 0.65 -1.47
CA LEU A 187 -18.24 0.68 -2.64
C LEU A 187 -17.49 -0.64 -2.80
N ALA A 188 -16.90 -1.15 -1.71
CA ALA A 188 -16.18 -2.42 -1.68
C ALA A 188 -17.09 -3.60 -2.11
N THR A 189 -18.32 -3.68 -1.60
CA THR A 189 -19.31 -4.67 -2.03
C THR A 189 -19.65 -4.56 -3.52
N ALA A 190 -19.77 -3.33 -4.05
CA ALA A 190 -20.14 -3.11 -5.45
C ALA A 190 -19.05 -3.54 -6.46
N ILE A 191 -17.80 -3.62 -6.02
CA ILE A 191 -16.66 -4.12 -6.80
C ILE A 191 -16.20 -5.52 -6.37
N GLY A 192 -16.83 -6.12 -5.34
CA GLY A 192 -16.49 -7.46 -4.86
C GLY A 192 -15.14 -7.56 -4.16
N GLU A 193 -14.72 -6.50 -3.47
CA GLU A 193 -13.41 -6.40 -2.81
C GLU A 193 -13.57 -6.17 -1.29
N ASN A 194 -12.51 -6.40 -0.51
CA ASN A 194 -12.49 -6.07 0.91
C ASN A 194 -12.32 -4.56 1.14
N SER A 195 -13.07 -3.98 2.10
CA SER A 195 -12.98 -2.55 2.43
C SER A 195 -11.61 -2.10 2.92
N GLY A 196 -10.91 -2.95 3.67
CA GLY A 196 -9.54 -2.71 4.13
C GLY A 196 -8.57 -2.66 2.96
N THR A 197 -8.65 -3.61 2.02
CA THR A 197 -7.85 -3.60 0.80
C THR A 197 -8.07 -2.32 -0.01
N LEU A 198 -9.33 -1.90 -0.18
CA LEU A 198 -9.67 -0.68 -0.89
C LEU A 198 -9.08 0.57 -0.21
N GLU A 199 -9.16 0.66 1.11
CA GLU A 199 -8.64 1.77 1.91
C GLU A 199 -7.10 1.81 1.99
N GLU A 200 -6.45 0.65 2.07
CA GLU A 200 -5.02 0.52 2.33
C GLU A 200 -4.18 0.44 1.06
N VAL A 201 -4.70 -0.17 -0.01
CA VAL A 201 -3.93 -0.48 -1.22
C VAL A 201 -4.22 0.51 -2.35
N TYR A 202 -5.50 0.79 -2.64
CA TYR A 202 -5.89 1.52 -3.85
C TYR A 202 -6.19 2.99 -3.59
N GLU A 203 -6.98 3.28 -2.56
CA GLU A 203 -7.41 4.64 -2.23
C GLU A 203 -6.26 5.65 -2.05
N PRO A 204 -5.10 5.32 -1.43
CA PRO A 204 -4.02 6.30 -1.27
C PRO A 204 -3.52 6.86 -2.60
N PHE A 205 -3.35 6.01 -3.63
CA PHE A 205 -2.88 6.45 -4.94
C PHE A 205 -3.97 7.22 -5.70
N LEU A 206 -5.22 6.76 -5.66
CA LEU A 206 -6.34 7.46 -6.29
C LEU A 206 -6.58 8.87 -5.71
N ILE A 207 -6.37 9.05 -4.41
CA ILE A 207 -6.43 10.37 -3.77
C ILE A 207 -5.24 11.24 -4.19
N GLN A 208 -4.03 10.67 -4.22
CA GLN A 208 -2.83 11.40 -4.62
C GLN A 208 -2.90 11.89 -6.09
N GLU A 209 -3.42 11.06 -6.99
CA GLU A 209 -3.69 11.42 -8.39
C GLU A 209 -4.88 12.38 -8.55
N GLY A 210 -5.55 12.72 -7.44
CA GLY A 210 -6.68 13.63 -7.41
C GLY A 210 -7.93 13.10 -8.08
N LEU A 211 -8.09 11.77 -8.21
CA LEU A 211 -9.23 11.09 -8.84
C LEU A 211 -10.34 10.77 -7.82
N LEU A 212 -9.95 10.58 -6.55
CA LEU A 212 -10.85 10.28 -5.44
C LEU A 212 -10.71 11.31 -4.34
N MET A 213 -11.80 11.65 -3.66
CA MET A 213 -11.77 12.45 -2.44
C MET A 213 -12.54 11.78 -1.30
N ARG A 214 -12.03 11.94 -0.07
CA ARG A 214 -12.73 11.54 1.17
C ARG A 214 -13.59 12.69 1.67
N THR A 215 -14.84 12.38 1.98
CA THR A 215 -15.78 13.29 2.63
C THR A 215 -16.35 12.63 3.90
N PRO A 216 -16.91 13.40 4.86
CA PRO A 216 -17.61 12.81 6.01
C PRO A 216 -18.75 11.87 5.62
N ARG A 217 -19.32 12.04 4.42
CA ARG A 217 -20.44 11.22 3.90
C ARG A 217 -19.99 10.00 3.10
N GLY A 218 -18.69 9.87 2.81
CA GLY A 218 -18.15 8.80 1.97
C GLY A 218 -17.13 9.25 0.94
N ARG A 219 -16.79 8.35 0.00
CA ARG A 219 -15.86 8.58 -1.10
C ARG A 219 -16.60 9.23 -2.28
N GLN A 220 -15.97 10.19 -2.93
CA GLN A 220 -16.53 10.93 -4.05
C GLN A 220 -15.50 11.01 -5.20
N ALA A 221 -15.97 10.85 -6.43
CA ALA A 221 -15.14 11.01 -7.62
C ALA A 221 -14.93 12.50 -7.91
N THR A 222 -13.72 12.87 -8.29
CA THR A 222 -13.40 14.24 -8.70
C THR A 222 -13.70 14.44 -10.19
N LYS A 223 -13.67 15.69 -10.65
CA LYS A 223 -13.77 16.01 -12.09
C LYS A 223 -12.72 15.27 -12.92
N ALA A 224 -11.49 15.13 -12.40
CA ALA A 224 -10.42 14.43 -13.08
C ALA A 224 -10.74 12.94 -13.31
N ALA A 225 -11.46 12.29 -12.39
CA ALA A 225 -11.90 10.90 -12.58
C ALA A 225 -12.96 10.76 -13.69
N PHE A 226 -13.88 11.72 -13.79
CA PHE A 226 -14.84 11.77 -14.90
C PHE A 226 -14.11 11.95 -16.24
N GLU A 227 -13.20 12.91 -16.32
CA GLU A 227 -12.39 13.16 -17.53
C GLU A 227 -11.54 11.94 -17.91
N HIS A 228 -10.92 11.28 -16.92
CA HIS A 228 -10.12 10.07 -17.10
C HIS A 228 -10.92 8.93 -17.75
N LEU A 229 -12.15 8.69 -17.27
CA LEU A 229 -13.04 7.65 -17.83
C LEU A 229 -13.82 8.10 -19.07
N GLY A 230 -13.60 9.32 -19.57
CA GLY A 230 -14.38 9.89 -20.69
C GLY A 230 -15.88 10.05 -20.36
N ARG A 231 -16.21 10.28 -19.09
CA ARG A 231 -17.59 10.46 -18.61
C ARG A 231 -17.88 11.94 -18.38
N THR A 232 -19.11 12.36 -18.63
CA THR A 232 -19.59 13.68 -18.22
C THR A 232 -20.19 13.59 -16.81
N PRO A 233 -19.84 14.51 -15.89
CA PRO A 233 -20.55 14.61 -14.61
C PRO A 233 -22.05 14.72 -14.88
N SER A 234 -22.86 13.90 -14.22
CA SER A 234 -24.30 14.14 -14.23
C SER A 234 -24.52 15.50 -13.57
N ALA A 235 -25.24 16.39 -14.25
CA ALA A 235 -25.66 17.64 -13.64
C ALA A 235 -26.46 17.26 -12.40
N ARG A 236 -25.91 17.51 -11.20
CA ARG A 236 -26.70 17.36 -9.98
C ARG A 236 -27.86 18.34 -10.09
N SER A 237 -29.07 17.82 -10.24
CA SER A 237 -30.31 18.50 -9.88
C SER A 237 -30.16 19.00 -8.44
N GLY A 238 -30.04 20.31 -8.25
CA GLY A 238 -29.69 20.86 -6.94
C GLY A 238 -29.52 22.37 -6.80
N SER A 239 -30.35 23.18 -7.47
CA SER A 239 -30.86 24.42 -6.86
C SER A 239 -32.37 24.51 -7.14
N LEU A 240 -33.13 23.62 -6.49
CA LEU A 240 -34.59 23.64 -6.45
C LEU A 240 -35.07 24.23 -5.10
N PHE A 241 -34.46 25.36 -4.75
CA PHE A 241 -34.96 26.35 -3.81
C PHE A 241 -34.60 27.73 -4.38
N GLU A 242 -35.29 28.09 -5.45
CA GLU A 242 -35.99 29.38 -5.55
C GLU A 242 -37.48 29.10 -5.32
#